data_AF-F8CE95-F1
#
_entry.id   AF-F8CE95-F1
#
_cell.length_a   1.000
_cell.length_b   1.000
_cell.length_c   1.000
_cell.angle_alpha   90.00
_cell.angle_beta   90.00
_cell.angle_gamma   90.00
#
_symmetry.space_group_name_H-M   'P 1'
#
loop_
_entity.id
_entity.type
_entity.pdbx_description
1 polymer ?
#
loop_
_entity_poly.entity_id
_entity_poly.type
_entity_poly.pdbx_seq_one_letter_code
_entity_poly.pdbx_strand_id
1 'polypeptide(L)'
;MRMDLDGITRTTTWEGYEAGGEVDWGGLLQSFGRDAAALREGLHDLALRLRLLPELLADLGLPGETLDFAGLDLRGTEKRLRTWGLL
;
A
#
# COMPACT_ATOMS: atom_id res chain seq x y z
N MET A 1 23.54 -7.22 8.26
CA MET A 1 23.06 -5.97 7.62
C MET A 1 21.92 -5.44 8.48
N ARG A 2 21.93 -4.16 8.89
CA ARG A 2 20.78 -3.53 9.58
C ARG A 2 20.03 -2.74 8.53
N MET A 3 18.71 -2.88 8.49
CA MET A 3 17.88 -2.10 7.57
C MET A 3 17.92 -0.64 8.00
N ASP A 4 18.27 0.24 7.07
CA ASP A 4 18.32 1.68 7.28
C ASP A 4 17.04 2.31 6.70
N LEU A 5 16.21 2.87 7.60
CA LEU A 5 14.96 3.51 7.24
C LEU A 5 15.16 4.95 6.74
N ASP A 6 16.32 5.57 6.98
CA ASP A 6 16.57 6.96 6.56
C ASP A 6 16.54 7.11 5.03
N GLY A 7 16.72 6.01 4.29
CA GLY A 7 16.56 5.97 2.84
C GLY A 7 15.12 5.78 2.34
N ILE A 8 14.16 5.51 3.22
CA ILE A 8 12.76 5.26 2.86
C ILE A 8 11.92 6.48 3.24
N THR A 9 11.73 7.37 2.26
CA THR A 9 10.96 8.59 2.44
C THR A 9 9.69 8.55 1.61
N ARG A 10 8.55 8.83 2.26
CA ARG A 10 7.29 9.07 1.57
C ARG A 10 7.37 10.39 0.81
N THR A 11 7.20 10.37 -0.50
CA THR A 11 7.29 11.55 -1.38
C THR A 11 5.93 12.12 -1.76
N THR A 12 4.85 11.46 -1.38
CA THR A 12 3.48 11.84 -1.76
C THR A 12 2.65 12.14 -0.51
N THR A 13 1.97 13.28 -0.52
CA THR A 13 0.98 13.69 0.47
C THR A 13 -0.37 13.90 -0.21
N TRP A 14 -1.46 13.52 0.44
CA TRP A 14 -2.82 13.70 -0.07
C TRP A 14 -3.52 14.84 0.68
N GLU A 15 -3.29 16.08 0.23
CA GLU A 15 -3.87 17.25 0.87
C GLU A 15 -5.40 17.18 0.92
N GLY A 16 -5.97 17.45 2.10
CA GLY A 16 -7.42 17.36 2.34
C GLY A 16 -7.95 15.93 2.53
N TYR A 17 -7.16 14.89 2.25
CA TYR A 17 -7.54 13.48 2.39
C TYR A 17 -6.59 12.68 3.28
N GLU A 18 -5.60 13.31 3.90
CA GLU A 18 -4.62 12.67 4.76
C GLU A 18 -4.51 13.39 6.10
N ALA A 19 -4.59 12.62 7.19
CA ALA A 19 -4.43 13.11 8.55
C ALA A 19 -3.62 12.12 9.38
N GLY A 20 -2.49 12.56 9.95
CA GLY A 20 -1.65 11.70 10.78
C GLY A 20 -1.05 10.50 10.04
N GLY A 21 -0.90 10.57 8.71
CA GLY A 21 -0.41 9.49 7.86
C GLY A 21 -1.49 8.53 7.36
N GLU A 22 -2.69 8.59 7.92
CA GLU A 22 -3.87 7.85 7.46
C GLU A 22 -4.54 8.60 6.30
N VAL A 23 -4.83 7.88 5.23
CA VAL A 23 -5.43 8.44 4.01
C VAL A 23 -6.89 7.99 3.91
N ASP A 24 -7.81 8.93 3.72
CA ASP A 24 -9.19 8.67 3.32
C ASP A 24 -9.26 8.30 1.83
N TRP A 25 -8.94 7.03 1.53
CA TRP A 25 -8.98 6.51 0.17
C TRP A 25 -10.36 6.60 -0.48
N GLY A 26 -11.43 6.48 0.32
CA GLY A 26 -12.80 6.59 -0.16
C GLY A 26 -13.11 8.00 -0.64
N GLY A 27 -12.86 8.99 0.21
CA GLY A 27 -13.02 10.41 -0.13
C GLY A 27 -12.11 10.83 -1.30
N LEU A 28 -10.84 10.40 -1.25
CA LEU A 28 -9.87 10.70 -2.31
C LEU A 28 -10.34 10.14 -3.67
N LEU A 29 -10.84 8.89 -3.72
CA LEU A 29 -11.36 8.31 -4.96
C LEU A 29 -12.56 9.08 -5.51
N GLN A 30 -13.48 9.47 -4.64
CA GLN A 30 -14.66 10.24 -5.07
C GLN A 30 -14.29 11.63 -5.60
N SER A 31 -13.17 12.20 -5.17
CA SER A 31 -12.69 13.49 -5.68
C SER A 31 -12.41 13.52 -7.19
N PHE A 32 -12.18 12.35 -7.81
CA PHE A 32 -11.96 12.22 -9.26
C PHE A 32 -13.27 12.23 -10.08
N GLY A 33 -14.43 12.34 -9.44
CA GLY A 33 -15.72 12.52 -10.11
C GLY A 33 -16.05 11.37 -11.06
N ARG A 34 -16.25 11.67 -12.34
CA ARG A 34 -16.63 10.66 -13.35
C ARG A 34 -15.58 9.55 -13.54
N ASP A 35 -14.33 9.83 -13.22
CA ASP A 35 -13.22 8.88 -13.41
C ASP A 35 -13.04 7.95 -12.19
N ALA A 36 -13.75 8.23 -11.09
CA ALA A 36 -13.64 7.48 -9.84
C ALA A 36 -13.92 5.97 -10.01
N ALA A 37 -14.90 5.61 -10.84
CA ALA A 37 -15.24 4.20 -11.07
C ALA A 37 -14.11 3.44 -11.78
N ALA A 38 -13.56 4.01 -12.86
CA ALA A 38 -12.47 3.39 -13.61
C ALA A 38 -11.18 3.31 -12.76
N LEU A 39 -10.89 4.34 -11.96
CA LEU A 39 -9.78 4.30 -11.02
C LEU A 39 -9.97 3.22 -9.95
N ARG A 40 -11.19 3.09 -9.41
CA ARG A 40 -11.50 2.05 -8.43
C ARG A 40 -11.26 0.65 -8.99
N GLU A 41 -11.70 0.38 -10.22
CA GLU A 41 -11.46 -0.90 -10.89
C GLU A 41 -9.96 -1.15 -11.08
N GLY A 42 -9.22 -0.17 -11.61
CA GLY A 42 -7.77 -0.30 -11.81
C GLY A 42 -7.00 -0.53 -10.50
N LEU A 43 -7.40 0.14 -9.42
CA LEU A 43 -6.82 -0.06 -8.09
C LEU A 43 -7.17 -1.44 -7.52
N HIS A 44 -8.39 -1.92 -7.73
CA HIS A 44 -8.78 -3.27 -7.31
C HIS A 44 -7.93 -4.34 -8.02
N ASP A 45 -7.75 -4.21 -9.34
CA ASP A 45 -6.91 -5.11 -10.13
C ASP A 45 -5.44 -5.09 -9.71
N LEU A 46 -4.92 -3.92 -9.33
CA LEU A 46 -3.59 -3.82 -8.76
C LEU A 46 -3.52 -4.48 -7.37
N ALA A 47 -4.51 -4.24 -6.51
CA ALA A 47 -4.56 -4.81 -5.17
C ALA A 47 -4.63 -6.35 -5.19
N LEU A 48 -5.35 -6.95 -6.15
CA LEU A 48 -5.41 -8.40 -6.35
C LEU A 48 -4.03 -9.01 -6.66
N ARG A 49 -3.14 -8.25 -7.31
CA ARG A 49 -1.75 -8.65 -7.56
C ARG A 49 -0.89 -8.44 -6.32
N LEU A 50 -1.04 -7.30 -5.64
CA LEU A 50 -0.26 -6.94 -4.46
C LEU A 50 -0.59 -7.76 -3.21
N ARG A 51 -1.75 -8.41 -3.13
CA ARG A 51 -2.06 -9.30 -1.99
C ARG A 51 -1.05 -10.44 -1.81
N LEU A 52 -0.42 -10.87 -2.91
CA LEU A 52 0.60 -11.92 -2.93
C LEU A 52 2.03 -11.36 -2.85
N LEU A 53 2.18 -10.06 -2.60
CA LEU A 53 3.48 -9.39 -2.58
C LEU A 53 4.47 -10.05 -1.59
N PRO A 54 4.07 -10.45 -0.36
CA PRO A 54 4.99 -11.11 0.55
C PRO A 54 5.58 -12.41 -0.01
N GLU A 55 4.74 -13.24 -0.63
CA GLU A 55 5.13 -14.50 -1.26
C GLU A 55 6.02 -14.25 -2.47
N LEU A 56 5.63 -13.31 -3.35
CA LEU A 56 6.43 -12.95 -4.53
C LEU A 56 7.83 -12.45 -4.14
N LEU A 57 7.93 -11.65 -3.08
CA LEU A 57 9.23 -11.16 -2.61
C LEU A 57 10.07 -12.28 -2.00
N ALA A 58 9.45 -13.20 -1.26
CA ALA A 58 10.13 -14.38 -0.73
C ALA A 58 10.67 -15.28 -1.85
N ASP A 59 9.88 -15.52 -2.90
CA ASP A 59 10.29 -16.29 -4.08
C ASP A 59 11.44 -15.63 -4.86
N LEU A 60 11.51 -14.29 -4.82
CA LEU A 60 12.62 -13.50 -5.37
C LEU A 60 13.88 -13.49 -4.48
N GLY A 61 13.84 -14.17 -3.32
CA GLY A 61 14.97 -14.30 -2.41
C GLY A 61 15.11 -13.15 -1.41
N LEU A 62 14.04 -12.38 -1.16
CA LEU A 62 14.06 -11.37 -0.10
C LEU A 62 14.28 -12.05 1.26
N PRO A 63 15.24 -11.59 2.09
CA PRO A 63 15.47 -12.17 3.41
C PRO A 63 14.23 -12.09 4.29
N GLY A 64 13.99 -13.13 5.10
CA GLY A 64 12.87 -13.18 6.04
C GLY A 64 12.89 -12.00 7.01
N GLU A 65 14.09 -11.58 7.46
CA GLU A 65 14.26 -10.44 8.35
C GLU A 65 13.80 -9.12 7.72
N THR A 66 13.92 -8.99 6.40
CA THR A 66 13.39 -7.84 5.65
C THR A 66 11.88 -7.92 5.47
N LEU A 67 11.36 -9.13 5.22
CA LEU A 67 9.92 -9.37 5.11
C LEU A 67 9.18 -9.13 6.45
N ASP A 68 9.84 -9.47 7.56
CA ASP A 68 9.35 -9.34 8.95
C ASP A 68 9.63 -7.97 9.56
N PHE A 69 10.27 -7.06 8.82
CA PHE A 69 10.68 -5.77 9.36
C PHE A 69 9.47 -4.86 9.64
N ALA A 70 9.22 -4.58 10.93
CA ALA A 70 8.04 -3.86 11.40
C ALA A 70 7.89 -2.45 10.80
N GLY A 71 8.99 -1.79 10.41
CA GLY A 71 8.93 -0.45 9.79
C GLY A 71 8.36 -0.43 8.38
N LEU A 72 8.32 -1.58 7.68
CA LEU A 72 7.68 -1.72 6.36
C LEU A 72 6.39 -2.54 6.41
N ASP A 73 6.30 -3.48 7.35
CA ASP A 73 5.15 -4.37 7.55
C ASP A 73 4.69 -5.03 6.23
N LEU A 74 5.62 -5.59 5.45
CA LEU A 74 5.32 -6.18 4.14
C LEU A 74 4.27 -7.29 4.24
N ARG A 75 4.29 -8.11 5.31
CA ARG A 75 3.27 -9.14 5.56
C ARG A 75 1.87 -8.58 5.80
N GLY A 76 1.76 -7.36 6.32
CA GLY A 76 0.49 -6.67 6.51
C GLY A 76 -0.14 -6.12 5.23
N THR A 77 0.45 -6.36 4.04
CA THR A 77 -0.01 -5.78 2.76
C THR A 77 -1.47 -6.08 2.46
N GLU A 78 -1.90 -7.35 2.51
CA GLU A 78 -3.31 -7.69 2.25
C GLU A 78 -4.26 -6.99 3.25
N LYS A 79 -3.90 -7.00 4.53
CA LYS A 79 -4.69 -6.34 5.58
C LYS A 79 -4.85 -4.85 5.30
N ARG A 80 -3.78 -4.13 4.93
CA ARG A 80 -3.85 -2.71 4.55
C ARG A 80 -4.76 -2.48 3.34
N LEU A 81 -4.62 -3.28 2.29
CA LEU A 81 -5.45 -3.16 1.09
C LEU A 81 -6.95 -3.33 1.40
N ARG A 82 -7.30 -4.26 2.31
CA ARG A 82 -8.67 -4.41 2.81
C ARG A 82 -9.14 -3.22 3.63
N THR A 83 -8.29 -2.71 4.54
CA THR A 83 -8.59 -1.51 5.34
C THR A 83 -8.87 -0.30 4.44
N TRP A 84 -8.15 -0.18 3.32
CA TRP A 84 -8.36 0.89 2.33
C TRP A 84 -9.56 0.65 1.41
N GLY A 85 -10.26 -0.48 1.53
CA GLY A 85 -11.43 -0.83 0.71
C GLY A 85 -11.09 -1.18 -0.74
N LEU A 86 -9.84 -1.58 -1.01
CA LEU A 86 -9.35 -1.96 -2.33
C LEU A 86 -9.45 -3.47 -2.61
N LEU A 87 -9.59 -4.30 -1.58
CA LEU A 87 -9.82 -5.75 -1.64
C LEU A 87 -11.12 -6.14 -0.92
#